data_AF-A0A5R2MUF8-F1
#
_entry.id   AF-A0A5R2MUF8-F1
#
_cell.length_a   1.000
_cell.length_b   1.000
_cell.length_c   1.000
_cell.angle_alpha   90.00
_cell.angle_beta   90.00
_cell.angle_gamma   90.00
#
_symmetry.space_group_name_H-M   'P 1'
#
loop_
_entity.id
_entity.type
_entity.pdbx_description
1 polymer ?
#
loop_
_entity_poly.entity_id
_entity_poly.type
_entity_poly.pdbx_seq_one_letter_code
_entity_poly.pdbx_strand_id
1 'polypeptide(L)'
;FEARSKDGTMIPYFVVRRRDQNGPVPTLLYGYGGFEVPLLPGYAGVRGRLWLEKGNAYVQACIRGGGEFGPGWHQAALKGKRQNGFDDFAAVAEDVVRRGIAT
;
A
#
# COMPACT_ATOMS: atom_id res chain seq x y z
N PHE A 1 -6.75 -4.79 3.83
CA PHE A 1 -7.63 -4.19 2.80
C PHE A 1 -7.17 -4.68 1.45
N GLU A 2 -8.00 -4.58 0.41
CA GLU A 2 -7.61 -4.95 -0.95
C GLU A 2 -8.20 -3.96 -1.97
N ALA A 3 -7.41 -3.65 -3.00
CA ALA A 3 -7.81 -2.85 -4.15
C ALA A 3 -7.71 -3.68 -5.42
N ARG A 4 -8.62 -3.45 -6.38
CA ARG A 4 -8.55 -4.11 -7.69
C ARG A 4 -7.65 -3.28 -8.61
N SER A 5 -6.54 -3.86 -9.06
CA SER A 5 -5.63 -3.27 -10.05
C SER A 5 -6.26 -3.24 -11.45
N LYS A 6 -5.62 -2.53 -12.38
CA LYS A 6 -6.10 -2.32 -13.75
C LYS A 6 -6.38 -3.62 -14.51
N ASP A 7 -5.58 -4.65 -14.28
CA ASP A 7 -5.74 -5.98 -14.90
C ASP A 7 -6.66 -6.93 -14.11
N GLY A 8 -7.31 -6.42 -13.05
CA GLY A 8 -8.22 -7.18 -12.20
C GLY A 8 -7.56 -7.88 -11.02
N THR A 9 -6.23 -7.87 -10.90
CA THR A 9 -5.51 -8.45 -9.75
C THR A 9 -5.90 -7.74 -8.45
N MET A 10 -6.18 -8.50 -7.40
CA MET A 10 -6.42 -7.94 -6.05
C MET A 10 -5.09 -7.65 -5.36
N ILE A 11 -4.89 -6.41 -4.93
CA ILE A 11 -3.67 -5.91 -4.31
C ILE A 11 -3.92 -5.67 -2.82
N PRO A 12 -3.31 -6.47 -1.93
CA PRO A 12 -3.43 -6.29 -0.50
C PRO A 12 -2.69 -5.05 -0.01
N TYR A 13 -3.24 -4.40 1.00
CA TYR A 13 -2.58 -3.30 1.69
C TYR A 13 -3.04 -3.17 3.14
N PHE A 14 -2.17 -2.62 3.98
CA PHE A 14 -2.42 -2.32 5.39
C PHE A 14 -2.75 -0.85 5.58
N VAL A 15 -3.67 -0.56 6.49
CA VAL A 15 -3.99 0.81 6.93
C VAL A 15 -3.71 0.90 8.42
N VAL A 16 -2.90 1.87 8.81
CA VAL A 16 -2.60 2.20 10.20
C VAL A 16 -3.11 3.61 10.47
N ARG A 17 -4.11 3.71 11.34
CA ARG A 17 -4.79 4.96 11.70
C ARG A 17 -5.35 4.85 13.12
N ARG A 18 -5.65 5.98 13.76
CA ARG A 18 -6.30 5.96 15.07
C ARG A 18 -7.75 5.50 14.94
N ARG A 19 -8.25 4.82 15.98
CA ARG A 19 -9.63 4.28 15.99
C ARG A 19 -10.70 5.38 16.03
N ASP A 20 -10.37 6.54 16.59
CA ASP A 20 -11.29 7.67 16.80
C ASP A 20 -11.31 8.69 15.66
N GLN A 21 -10.53 8.48 14.60
CA GLN A 21 -10.60 9.33 13.41
C GLN A 21 -11.90 9.05 12.65
N ASN A 22 -12.61 10.12 12.29
CA ASN A 22 -13.79 10.09 11.41
C ASN A 22 -13.46 10.82 10.11
N GLY A 23 -13.74 10.20 8.96
CA GLY A 23 -13.46 10.77 7.65
C GLY A 23 -11.98 10.69 7.21
N PRO A 24 -11.65 11.38 6.10
CA PRO A 24 -10.31 11.38 5.51
C PRO A 24 -9.34 12.27 6.30
N VAL A 25 -8.09 11.85 6.35
CA VAL A 25 -6.99 12.56 7.02
C VAL A 25 -5.76 12.60 6.11
N PRO A 26 -4.77 13.49 6.36
CA PRO A 26 -3.50 13.41 5.68
C PRO A 26 -2.93 11.99 5.77
N THR A 27 -2.67 11.40 4.61
CA THR A 27 -2.33 9.97 4.50
C THR A 27 -1.02 9.81 3.75
N LEU A 28 -0.11 9.05 4.33
CA LEU A 28 1.13 8.65 3.65
C LEU A 28 0.96 7.24 3.09
N LEU A 29 0.92 7.13 1.76
CA LEU A 29 0.93 5.86 1.04
C LEU A 29 2.36 5.45 0.70
N TYR A 30 2.74 4.24 1.08
CA TYR A 30 4.06 3.68 0.84
C TYR A 30 3.96 2.32 0.13
N GLY A 31 4.87 2.08 -0.81
CA GLY A 31 5.03 0.83 -1.52
C GLY A 31 6.48 0.69 -2.02
N TYR A 32 6.90 -0.53 -2.29
CA TYR A 32 8.23 -0.84 -2.81
C TYR A 32 8.14 -1.63 -4.11
N GLY A 33 7.59 -2.84 -4.04
CA GLY A 33 7.23 -3.64 -5.22
C GLY A 33 8.42 -4.03 -6.09
N GLY A 34 9.49 -4.56 -5.52
CA GLY A 34 10.66 -4.94 -6.30
C GLY A 34 11.55 -5.93 -5.57
N PHE A 35 12.45 -6.55 -6.32
CA PHE A 35 13.56 -7.37 -5.81
C PHE A 35 13.13 -8.50 -4.85
N GLU A 36 11.90 -9.00 -5.00
CA GLU A 36 11.33 -10.04 -4.14
C GLU A 36 11.29 -9.64 -2.65
N VAL A 37 11.39 -8.34 -2.35
CA VAL A 37 11.32 -7.83 -0.98
C VAL A 37 9.86 -7.80 -0.54
N PRO A 38 9.47 -8.54 0.52
CA PRO A 38 8.12 -8.48 1.05
C PRO A 38 7.98 -7.29 2.01
N LEU A 39 6.90 -6.52 1.88
CA LEU A 39 6.52 -5.52 2.87
C LEU A 39 5.65 -6.15 3.96
N LEU A 40 6.29 -6.73 4.96
CA LEU A 40 5.62 -7.29 6.14
C LEU A 40 5.32 -6.21 7.19
N PRO A 41 4.26 -6.39 8.01
CA PRO A 41 4.01 -5.52 9.15
C PRO A 41 5.20 -5.49 10.11
N GLY A 42 5.60 -4.29 10.54
CA GLY A 42 6.68 -4.08 11.49
C GLY A 42 6.50 -2.80 12.29
N TYR A 43 7.02 -2.79 13.52
CA TYR A 43 6.97 -1.60 14.37
C TYR A 43 7.92 -0.52 13.85
N ALA A 44 7.44 0.72 13.76
CA ALA A 44 8.23 1.86 13.32
C ALA A 44 7.99 3.07 14.23
N GLY A 45 8.79 3.18 15.30
CA GLY A 45 8.63 4.20 16.34
C GLY A 45 8.66 5.64 15.80
N VAL A 46 9.53 5.94 14.82
CA VAL A 46 9.61 7.27 14.21
C VAL A 46 8.31 7.64 13.49
N ARG A 47 7.70 6.72 12.73
CA ARG A 47 6.39 6.94 12.09
C ARG A 47 5.27 7.06 13.12
N GLY A 48 5.30 6.24 14.17
CA GLY A 48 4.39 6.34 15.30
C GLY A 48 4.40 7.75 15.89
N ARG A 49 5.56 8.19 16.35
CA ARG A 49 5.75 9.45 17.08
C ARG A 49 5.54 10.69 16.21
N LEU A 50 6.08 10.71 15.00
CA LEU A 50 6.14 11.96 14.20
C LEU A 50 4.99 12.12 13.20
N TRP A 51 4.27 11.03 12.90
CA TRP A 51 3.19 11.01 11.91
C TRP A 51 1.86 10.60 12.52
N LEU A 52 1.76 9.39 13.08
CA LEU A 52 0.49 8.84 13.56
C LEU A 52 -0.05 9.57 14.80
N GLU A 53 0.80 10.00 15.74
CA GLU A 53 0.38 10.79 16.90
C GLU A 53 -0.27 12.14 16.52
N LYS A 54 0.06 12.68 15.34
CA LYS A 54 -0.55 13.91 14.82
C LYS A 54 -1.96 13.70 14.28
N GLY A 55 -2.49 12.48 14.33
CA GLY A 55 -3.80 12.16 13.78
C GLY A 55 -3.78 12.01 12.26
N ASN A 56 -2.67 11.59 11.68
CA ASN A 56 -2.57 11.21 10.26
C ASN A 56 -2.75 9.68 10.10
N ALA A 57 -2.87 9.22 8.85
CA ALA A 57 -2.92 7.79 8.52
C ALA A 57 -1.69 7.36 7.71
N TYR A 58 -1.38 6.08 7.77
CA TYR A 58 -0.33 5.45 6.98
C TYR A 58 -0.89 4.22 6.26
N VAL A 59 -0.53 4.08 4.98
CA VAL A 59 -0.92 2.95 4.14
C VAL A 59 0.32 2.28 3.59
N GLN A 60 0.39 0.94 3.70
CA GLN A 60 1.45 0.12 3.13
C GLN A 60 0.86 -0.81 2.06
N ALA A 61 1.22 -0.58 0.80
CA ALA A 61 0.75 -1.33 -0.34
C ALA A 61 1.71 -2.48 -0.71
N CYS A 62 1.19 -3.71 -0.71
CA CYS A 62 1.92 -4.93 -1.08
C CYS A 62 1.86 -5.16 -2.61
N ILE A 63 2.30 -4.16 -3.37
CA ILE A 63 2.23 -4.14 -4.84
C ILE A 63 3.10 -5.24 -5.49
N ARG A 64 2.76 -5.67 -6.71
CA ARG A 64 3.53 -6.68 -7.44
C ARG A 64 4.97 -6.25 -7.70
N GLY A 65 5.84 -7.26 -7.82
CA GLY A 65 7.28 -7.08 -7.84
C GLY A 65 7.93 -7.31 -6.47
N GLY A 66 7.16 -7.25 -5.38
CA GLY A 66 7.59 -7.70 -4.05
C GLY A 66 7.54 -9.21 -3.89
N GLY A 67 7.86 -9.70 -2.70
CA GLY A 67 7.95 -11.12 -2.35
C GLY A 67 6.76 -11.66 -1.54
N GLU A 68 5.69 -10.87 -1.35
CA GLU A 68 4.62 -11.19 -0.40
C GLU A 68 3.91 -12.51 -0.71
N PHE A 69 3.77 -12.85 -2.00
CA PHE A 69 3.10 -14.06 -2.47
C PHE A 69 4.03 -14.95 -3.31
N GLY A 70 5.33 -14.90 -3.02
CA GLY A 70 6.34 -15.74 -3.65
C GLY A 70 6.73 -15.32 -5.08
N PRO A 71 7.48 -16.18 -5.81
CA PRO A 71 8.14 -15.79 -7.05
C PRO A 71 7.20 -15.32 -8.16
N GLY A 72 5.98 -15.86 -8.22
CA GLY A 72 4.98 -15.44 -9.21
C GLY A 72 4.57 -13.97 -9.04
N TRP A 73 4.50 -13.48 -7.79
CA TRP A 73 4.20 -12.09 -7.48
C TRP A 73 5.31 -11.14 -7.90
N HIS A 74 6.57 -11.56 -7.67
CA HIS A 74 7.75 -10.82 -8.10
C HIS A 74 7.82 -10.72 -9.64
N GLN A 75 7.71 -11.86 -10.32
CA GLN A 75 7.81 -11.95 -11.79
C GLN A 75 6.69 -11.20 -12.52
N ALA A 76 5.53 -11.01 -11.88
CA ALA A 76 4.40 -10.30 -12.45
C ALA A 76 4.66 -8.81 -12.69
N ALA A 77 5.72 -8.21 -12.12
CA ALA A 77 6.11 -6.81 -12.34
C ALA A 77 7.58 -6.62 -12.74
N LEU A 78 8.23 -7.64 -13.30
CA LEU A 78 9.61 -7.56 -13.79
C LEU A 78 9.71 -7.04 -15.23
N LYS A 79 10.77 -6.27 -15.50
CA LYS A 79 11.17 -5.83 -16.85
C LYS A 79 10.00 -5.18 -17.61
N GLY A 80 9.58 -5.75 -18.75
CA GLY A 80 8.46 -5.23 -19.55
C GLY A 80 7.11 -5.22 -18.83
N LYS A 81 6.96 -5.94 -17.71
CA LYS A 81 5.76 -5.95 -16.87
C LYS A 81 5.80 -4.90 -15.76
N ARG A 82 6.83 -4.03 -15.71
CA ARG A 82 7.01 -3.07 -14.60
C ARG A 82 5.80 -2.18 -14.36
N GLN A 83 5.06 -1.85 -15.42
CA GLN A 83 3.84 -1.06 -15.35
C GLN A 83 2.81 -1.65 -14.39
N ASN A 84 2.73 -2.98 -14.26
CA ASN A 84 1.80 -3.64 -13.34
C ASN A 84 2.00 -3.16 -11.89
N GLY A 85 3.24 -2.99 -11.43
CA GLY A 85 3.50 -2.49 -10.08
C GLY A 85 3.10 -1.01 -9.89
N PHE A 86 3.17 -0.20 -10.95
CA PHE A 86 2.71 1.19 -10.93
C PHE A 86 1.18 1.27 -10.93
N ASP A 87 0.52 0.45 -11.76
CA ASP A 87 -0.93 0.34 -11.81
C ASP A 87 -1.49 -0.18 -10.48
N ASP A 88 -0.80 -1.12 -9.82
CA ASP A 88 -1.15 -1.59 -8.48
C ASP A 88 -1.10 -0.46 -7.45
N PHE A 89 -0.05 0.37 -7.49
CA PHE A 89 0.13 1.47 -6.56
C PHE A 89 -0.95 2.55 -6.76
N ALA A 90 -1.26 2.88 -8.02
CA ALA A 90 -2.34 3.80 -8.37
C ALA A 90 -3.71 3.27 -7.90
N ALA A 91 -4.00 1.98 -8.11
CA ALA A 91 -5.25 1.36 -7.68
C ALA A 91 -5.44 1.40 -6.15
N VAL A 92 -4.36 1.22 -5.37
CA VAL A 92 -4.42 1.39 -3.91
C VAL A 92 -4.68 2.85 -3.54
N ALA A 93 -4.03 3.82 -4.21
CA ALA A 93 -4.29 5.24 -3.96
C ALA A 93 -5.77 5.61 -4.21
N GLU A 94 -6.33 5.18 -5.34
CA GLU A 94 -7.74 5.39 -5.68
C GLU A 94 -8.69 4.74 -4.67
N ASP A 95 -8.41 3.50 -4.24
CA ASP A 95 -9.23 2.80 -3.25
C ASP A 95 -9.19 3.47 -1.87
N VAL A 96 -8.02 3.99 -1.46
CA VAL A 96 -7.84 4.75 -0.22
C VAL A 96 -8.69 6.04 -0.21
N VAL A 97 -8.72 6.76 -1.34
CA VAL A 97 -9.59 7.95 -1.50
C VAL A 97 -11.06 7.55 -1.51
N ARG A 98 -11.43 6.54 -2.31
CA ARG A 98 -12.82 6.03 -2.39
C ARG A 98 -13.39 5.60 -1.04
N ARG A 99 -12.55 5.05 -0.16
CA ARG A 99 -12.94 4.61 1.19
C ARG A 99 -12.97 5.75 2.21
N GLY A 100 -12.65 6.98 1.82
CA GLY A 100 -12.62 8.13 2.72
C GLY A 100 -11.52 8.06 3.76
N ILE A 101 -10.39 7.40 3.43
CA ILE A 101 -9.20 7.40 4.29
C ILE A 101 -8.34 8.64 3.99
N ALA A 102 -8.28 9.03 2.72
CA ALA A 102 -7.61 10.24 2.23
C ALA A 102 -8.56 11.03 1.29
N THR A 103 -8.13 12.22 0.86
CA THR A 103 -8.77 13.03 -0.19
C THR A 103 -8.01 12.94 -1.50
#